data_AF-A0A355GJM9-F1
#
_entry.id   AF-A0A355GJM9-F1
#
_cell.length_a   1.000
_cell.length_b   1.000
_cell.length_c   1.000
_cell.angle_alpha   90.00
_cell.angle_beta   90.00
_cell.angle_gamma   90.00
#
_symmetry.space_group_name_H-M   'P 1'
#
loop_
_entity.id
_entity.type
_entity.pdbx_description
1 polymer ?
#
loop_
_entity_poly.entity_id
_entity_poly.type
_entity_poly.pdbx_seq_one_letter_code
_entity_poly.pdbx_strand_id
1 'polypeptide(L)'
;KEIWEQINAVATLPGVTPASPLQPIEGRVIMLQSGIKAPMAIRIYGDSLDGLAKASIAVADHLKQIPQVNGSTVNPDIVLGKPYVEFDVSR
;
A
#
# COMPACT_ATOMS: atom_id res chain seq x y z
N LYS A 1 -18.40 10.54 -10.41
CA LYS A 1 -17.13 10.02 -10.95
C LYS A 1 -16.23 11.17 -11.39
N GLU A 2 -16.74 12.09 -12.21
CA GLU A 2 -16.02 13.27 -12.71
C GLU A 2 -15.29 14.11 -11.64
N ILE A 3 -15.93 14.44 -10.52
CA ILE A 3 -15.29 15.20 -9.44
C ILE A 3 -14.03 14.49 -8.91
N TRP A 4 -14.10 13.17 -8.74
CA TRP A 4 -12.96 12.38 -8.26
C TRP A 4 -11.84 12.30 -9.29
N GLU A 5 -12.17 12.25 -10.58
CA GLU A 5 -11.18 12.30 -11.65
C GLU A 5 -10.47 13.66 -11.69
N GLN A 6 -11.20 14.76 -11.53
CA GLN A 6 -10.60 16.10 -11.46
C GLN A 6 -9.71 16.26 -10.21
N ILE A 7 -10.14 15.77 -9.05
CA ILE A 7 -9.32 15.76 -7.83
C ILE A 7 -8.03 14.97 -8.05
N ASN A 8 -8.12 13.75 -8.60
CA ASN A 8 -6.94 12.93 -8.87
C ASN A 8 -6.01 13.61 -9.89
N ALA A 9 -6.55 14.25 -10.92
CA ALA A 9 -5.75 14.97 -11.93
C ALA A 9 -4.89 16.08 -11.31
N VAL A 10 -5.42 16.84 -10.34
CA VAL A 10 -4.68 17.94 -9.69
C VAL A 10 -3.84 17.51 -8.48
N ALA A 11 -4.17 16.38 -7.85
CA ALA A 11 -3.51 15.88 -6.65
C ALA A 11 -2.45 14.80 -6.91
N THR A 12 -2.25 14.39 -8.17
CA THR A 12 -1.26 13.37 -8.53
C THR A 12 0.16 13.91 -8.37
N LEU A 13 0.97 13.21 -7.57
CA LEU A 13 2.38 13.53 -7.31
C LEU A 13 3.23 12.25 -7.40
N PRO A 14 4.51 12.35 -7.82
CA PRO A 14 5.42 11.21 -7.80
C PRO A 14 5.53 10.59 -6.40
N GLY A 15 5.39 9.26 -6.32
CA GLY A 15 5.45 8.53 -5.06
C GLY A 15 4.17 8.55 -4.21
N VAL A 16 3.10 9.19 -4.68
CA VAL A 16 1.81 9.23 -3.98
C VAL A 16 0.77 8.37 -4.71
N THR A 17 0.10 7.49 -3.98
CA THR A 17 -1.02 6.72 -4.52
C THR A 17 -2.30 7.56 -4.54
N PRO A 18 -3.09 7.51 -5.63
CA PRO A 18 -4.37 8.22 -5.71
C PRO A 18 -5.32 7.80 -4.58
N ALA A 19 -6.09 8.76 -4.09
CA ALA A 19 -7.07 8.49 -3.04
C ALA A 19 -8.21 7.63 -3.60
N SER A 20 -8.54 6.55 -2.88
CA SER A 20 -9.76 5.79 -3.15
C SER A 20 -10.98 6.62 -2.78
N PRO A 21 -12.09 6.55 -3.54
CA PRO A 21 -13.32 7.30 -3.27
C PRO A 21 -14.13 6.69 -2.10
N LEU A 22 -13.48 6.41 -0.96
CA LEU A 22 -14.09 5.90 0.26
C LEU A 22 -14.69 7.04 1.07
N GLN A 23 -15.90 6.85 1.61
CA GLN A 23 -16.50 7.83 2.51
C GLN A 23 -15.82 7.81 3.88
N PRO A 24 -15.72 8.95 4.60
CA PRO A 24 -15.02 9.00 5.89
C PRO A 24 -15.52 7.99 6.93
N ILE A 25 -16.83 7.77 7.02
CA ILE A 25 -17.43 6.81 7.97
C ILE A 25 -17.13 5.37 7.54
N GLU A 26 -17.38 5.05 6.28
CA GLU A 26 -17.10 3.74 5.69
C GLU A 26 -15.63 3.34 5.86
N GLY A 27 -14.72 4.27 5.53
CA GLY A 27 -13.29 4.06 5.70
C GLY A 27 -12.91 3.73 7.14
N ARG A 28 -13.55 4.36 8.14
CA ARG A 28 -13.29 4.04 9.56
C ARG A 28 -13.79 2.66 9.95
N VAL A 29 -14.96 2.24 9.47
CA VAL A 29 -15.49 0.89 9.72
C VAL A 29 -14.55 -0.17 9.14
N ILE A 30 -14.14 -0.02 7.88
CA ILE A 30 -13.22 -0.95 7.21
C ILE A 30 -11.88 -1.01 7.95
N MET A 31 -11.32 0.14 8.34
CA MET A 31 -10.07 0.20 9.08
C MET A 31 -10.17 -0.47 10.46
N LEU A 32 -11.27 -0.28 11.19
CA LEU A 32 -11.45 -0.92 12.51
C LEU A 32 -11.61 -2.44 12.39
N GLN A 33 -12.27 -2.91 11.34
CA GLN A 33 -12.48 -4.34 11.13
C GLN A 33 -11.24 -5.06 10.62
N SER A 34 -10.49 -4.43 9.71
CA SER A 34 -9.43 -5.10 8.97
C SER A 34 -8.03 -4.55 9.25
N GLY A 35 -7.91 -3.33 9.76
CA GLY A 35 -6.66 -2.57 9.85
C GLY A 35 -6.21 -1.94 8.53
N ILE A 36 -6.98 -2.07 7.44
CA ILE A 36 -6.58 -1.68 6.08
C ILE A 36 -7.32 -0.40 5.66
N LYS A 37 -6.60 0.52 4.99
CA LYS A 37 -7.14 1.78 4.45
C LYS A 37 -7.34 1.71 2.93
N ALA A 38 -7.94 0.63 2.46
CA ALA A 38 -8.20 0.36 1.05
C ALA A 38 -9.44 -0.54 0.92
N PRO A 39 -10.15 -0.51 -0.22
CA PRO A 39 -11.30 -1.39 -0.45
C PRO A 39 -10.89 -2.88 -0.54
N MET A 40 -9.62 -3.17 -0.83
CA MET A 40 -9.07 -4.53 -0.87
C MET A 40 -7.60 -4.48 -0.45
N ALA A 41 -7.13 -5.55 0.21
CA ALA A 41 -5.72 -5.81 0.40
C ALA A 41 -5.43 -7.31 0.36
N ILE A 42 -4.19 -7.65 0.06
CA ILE A 42 -3.65 -9.00 0.15
C ILE A 42 -2.69 -9.03 1.33
N ARG A 43 -2.93 -9.93 2.27
CA ARG A 43 -2.09 -10.08 3.46
C ARG A 43 -1.20 -11.31 3.30
N ILE A 44 0.10 -11.08 3.29
CA ILE A 44 1.12 -12.12 3.12
C ILE A 44 1.72 -12.44 4.49
N TYR A 45 1.80 -13.72 4.82
CA TYR A 45 2.35 -14.22 6.08
C TYR A 45 3.54 -15.14 5.80
N GLY A 46 4.49 -15.18 6.72
CA GLY A 46 5.72 -15.96 6.60
C GLY A 46 6.72 -15.60 7.70
N ASP A 47 7.81 -16.37 7.76
CA ASP A 47 8.73 -16.37 8.91
C ASP A 47 9.96 -15.47 8.73
N SER A 48 10.13 -14.85 7.56
CA SER A 48 11.28 -13.99 7.23
C SER A 48 10.83 -12.67 6.62
N LEU A 49 11.32 -11.55 7.17
CA LEU A 49 11.04 -10.21 6.66
C LEU A 49 11.53 -10.02 5.21
N ASP A 50 12.71 -10.54 4.88
CA ASP A 50 13.24 -10.47 3.51
C ASP A 50 12.40 -11.31 2.53
N GLY A 51 11.95 -12.49 2.96
CA GLY A 51 11.04 -13.34 2.19
C GLY A 51 9.69 -12.66 1.95
N LEU A 52 9.13 -12.05 3.00
CA LEU A 52 7.88 -11.28 2.93
C LEU A 52 8.01 -10.09 1.98
N ALA A 53 9.10 -9.33 2.05
CA ALA A 53 9.34 -8.20 1.16
C ALA A 53 9.37 -8.62 -0.32
N LYS A 54 10.11 -9.69 -0.64
CA LYS A 54 10.19 -10.26 -2.00
C LYS A 54 8.83 -10.75 -2.49
N ALA A 55 8.07 -11.45 -1.64
CA ALA A 55 6.75 -11.95 -1.97
C ALA A 55 5.76 -10.80 -2.23
N SER A 56 5.75 -9.76 -1.39
CA SER A 56 4.89 -8.58 -1.56
C SER A 56 5.16 -7.86 -2.89
N ILE A 57 6.43 -7.71 -3.28
CA ILE A 57 6.79 -7.10 -4.57
C ILE A 57 6.31 -7.98 -5.73
N ALA A 58 6.57 -9.29 -5.68
CA ALA A 58 6.17 -10.21 -6.74
C ALA A 58 4.64 -10.25 -6.95
N VAL A 59 3.87 -10.28 -5.85
CA VAL A 59 2.40 -10.22 -5.90
C VAL A 59 1.94 -8.88 -6.47
N ALA A 60 2.53 -7.76 -6.04
CA ALA A 60 2.17 -6.45 -6.55
C ALA A 60 2.45 -6.31 -8.05
N ASP A 61 3.59 -6.80 -8.53
CA ASP A 61 3.95 -6.74 -9.95
C ASP A 61 3.04 -7.62 -10.80
N HIS A 62 2.63 -8.78 -10.29
CA HIS A 62 1.63 -9.61 -10.95
C HIS A 62 0.27 -8.91 -11.00
N LEU A 63 -0.19 -8.31 -9.90
CA LEU A 63 -1.46 -7.59 -9.85
C LEU A 63 -1.53 -6.44 -10.85
N LYS A 64 -0.42 -5.70 -11.04
CA LYS A 64 -0.35 -4.60 -12.01
C LYS A 64 -0.53 -5.06 -13.47
N GLN A 65 -0.33 -6.35 -13.77
CA GLN A 65 -0.54 -6.91 -15.10
C GLN A 65 -2.00 -7.29 -15.39
N ILE A 66 -2.84 -7.36 -14.36
CA ILE A 66 -4.24 -7.80 -14.48
C ILE A 66 -5.10 -6.62 -14.96
N PRO A 67 -5.81 -6.72 -16.11
CA PRO A 67 -6.57 -5.60 -16.68
C PRO A 67 -7.67 -5.02 -15.78
N GLN A 68 -8.22 -5.84 -14.88
CA GLN A 68 -9.27 -5.45 -13.93
C GLN A 68 -8.72 -4.67 -12.73
N VAL A 69 -7.39 -4.61 -12.57
CA VAL A 69 -6.72 -3.92 -11.46
C VAL A 69 -6.15 -2.61 -11.97
N ASN A 70 -6.44 -1.51 -11.27
CA ASN A 70 -5.75 -0.25 -11.54
C ASN A 70 -4.32 -0.33 -10.97
N GLY A 71 -3.34 -0.67 -11.83
CA GLY A 71 -1.95 -0.83 -11.44
C GLY A 71 -1.34 0.36 -10.68
N SER A 72 -1.79 1.59 -10.95
CA SER A 72 -1.34 2.81 -10.25
C SER A 72 -1.78 2.88 -8.79
N THR A 73 -2.71 2.01 -8.38
CA THR A 73 -3.20 1.92 -6.99
C THR A 73 -2.60 0.75 -6.21
N VAL A 74 -1.82 -0.12 -6.88
CA VAL A 74 -1.17 -1.27 -6.23
C VAL A 74 0.08 -0.80 -5.50
N ASN A 75 0.05 -0.86 -4.18
CA ASN A 75 1.13 -0.42 -3.30
C ASN A 75 1.50 -1.53 -2.31
N PRO A 76 2.62 -2.26 -2.54
CA PRO A 76 3.10 -3.22 -1.56
C PRO A 76 3.70 -2.48 -0.37
N ASP A 77 3.20 -2.78 0.83
CA ASP A 77 3.83 -2.33 2.08
C ASP A 77 5.09 -3.16 2.29
N ILE A 78 6.25 -2.54 2.08
CA ILE A 78 7.54 -3.22 2.21
C ILE A 78 7.97 -3.10 3.67
N VAL A 79 8.09 -4.23 4.36
CA VAL A 79 8.60 -4.33 5.72
C VAL A 79 10.14 -4.18 5.74
N LEU A 80 10.66 -3.17 5.04
CA LEU A 80 12.05 -2.76 5.17
C LEU A 80 12.13 -1.70 6.27
N GLY A 81 13.08 -1.89 7.18
CA GLY A 81 13.27 -1.01 8.32
C GLY A 81 13.45 0.44 7.86
N LYS A 82 12.88 1.37 8.64
CA LYS A 82 13.24 2.78 8.52
C LYS A 82 14.75 2.94 8.67
N PRO A 83 15.39 3.93 8.05
CA PRO A 83 16.81 4.15 8.27
C PRO A 83 17.06 4.47 9.75
N TYR A 84 17.93 3.70 10.39
CA TYR A 84 18.42 3.92 11.75
C TYR A 84 19.90 4.24 11.72
N VAL A 85 20.34 5.10 12.65
CA VAL A 85 21.75 5.25 13.00
C VAL A 85 21.95 4.43 14.27
N GLU A 86 22.61 3.28 14.13
CA GLU A 86 22.87 2.35 15.21
C GLU A 86 24.28 2.58 15.76
N PHE A 87 24.42 2.59 17.09
CA PHE A 87 25.71 2.68 17.78
C PHE A 87 25.96 1.38 18.53
N ASP A 88 26.94 0.59 18.07
CA ASP A 88 27.43 -0.57 18.80
C ASP A 88 28.62 -0.15 19.68
N VAL A 89 28.43 -0.17 21.00
CA VAL A 89 29.44 0.25 21.97
C VAL A 89 30.17 -0.97 22.49
N SER A 90 31.42 -1.15 22.08
CA SER A 90 32.32 -2.08 22.77
C SER A 90 32.64 -1.54 24.16
N ARG A 91 32.31 -2.33 25.19
CA ARG A 91 32.75 -2.07 26.57
C ARG A 91 34.27 -2.20 26.72
#